data_AF-K0ESU3-F1
#
_entry.id   AF-K0ESU3-F1
#
_cell.length_a   1.000
_cell.length_b   1.000
_cell.length_c   1.000
_cell.angle_alpha   90.00
_cell.angle_beta   90.00
_cell.angle_gamma   90.00
#
_symmetry.space_group_name_H-M   'P 1'
#
loop_
_entity.id
_entity.type
_entity.pdbx_description
1 polymer ?
#
loop_
_entity_poly.entity_id
_entity_poly.type
_entity_poly.pdbx_seq_one_letter_code
_entity_poly.pdbx_strand_id
1 'polypeptide(L)'
;MAAMIAGGCSTPTVAEQPSAVPECARTGFEPNQATVDRCSAESVLSAAITTIFSYSPREQADQRVAFRTARELMTPGFAQQGEHSALVWAPITVAQWQRWRADGIEIAAAVRLTRDDHPPDTATTAHRVLAVQLQPSDEPSLVFAVYARATRATTTAAWRLSGLEVIA
;
A
#
# COMPACT_ATOMS: atom_id res chain seq x y z
N MET A 1 -46.95 -34.50 51.45
CA MET A 1 -45.93 -35.08 50.56
C MET A 1 -45.51 -34.01 49.56
N ALA A 2 -44.26 -33.54 49.67
CA ALA A 2 -43.54 -32.88 48.57
C ALA A 2 -43.11 -33.98 47.57
N ALA A 3 -42.74 -33.76 46.31
CA ALA A 3 -42.28 -32.59 45.59
C ALA A 3 -42.58 -32.77 44.09
N MET A 4 -42.75 -31.66 43.36
CA MET A 4 -42.57 -31.59 41.91
C MET A 4 -41.31 -30.78 41.63
N ILE A 5 -40.38 -31.33 40.85
CA ILE A 5 -39.32 -30.55 40.19
C ILE A 5 -39.35 -30.97 38.72
N ALA A 6 -39.87 -30.07 37.88
CA ALA A 6 -39.74 -30.16 36.44
C ALA A 6 -38.38 -29.56 36.04
N GLY A 7 -37.48 -30.38 35.51
CA GLY A 7 -36.23 -29.93 34.90
C GLY A 7 -36.48 -29.51 33.46
N GLY A 8 -36.42 -28.21 33.19
CA GLY A 8 -36.42 -27.66 31.83
C GLY A 8 -35.03 -27.73 31.20
N CYS A 9 -34.96 -28.12 29.93
CA CYS A 9 -33.76 -28.08 29.11
C CYS A 9 -33.41 -26.64 28.72
N SER A 10 -32.25 -26.15 29.13
CA SER A 10 -31.64 -24.94 28.56
C SER A 10 -30.52 -25.37 27.61
N THR A 11 -30.70 -25.16 26.32
CA THR A 11 -29.64 -25.25 25.32
C THR A 11 -28.62 -24.14 25.58
N PRO A 12 -27.30 -24.44 25.61
CA PRO A 12 -26.30 -23.40 25.79
C PRO A 12 -26.28 -22.51 24.54
N THR A 13 -26.66 -21.24 24.72
CA THR A 13 -26.36 -20.17 23.76
C THR A 13 -24.84 -20.05 23.67
N VAL A 14 -24.26 -20.40 22.52
CA VAL A 14 -22.87 -20.06 22.23
C VAL A 14 -22.80 -18.54 22.17
N ALA A 15 -22.23 -17.92 23.21
CA ALA A 15 -21.91 -16.51 23.18
C ALA A 15 -20.82 -16.29 22.14
N GLU A 16 -21.18 -15.70 21.00
CA GLU A 16 -20.24 -15.26 19.99
C GLU A 16 -19.40 -14.13 20.61
N GLN A 17 -18.15 -14.43 20.98
CA GLN A 17 -17.24 -13.42 21.51
C GLN A 17 -17.06 -12.33 20.44
N PRO A 18 -17.23 -11.04 20.77
CA PRO A 18 -16.91 -9.96 19.85
C PRO A 18 -15.46 -10.12 19.41
N SER A 19 -15.23 -10.35 18.12
CA SER A 19 -13.89 -10.52 17.57
C SER A 19 -13.11 -9.23 17.83
N ALA A 20 -12.07 -9.30 18.66
CA ALA A 20 -11.23 -8.15 18.97
C ALA A 20 -10.65 -7.57 17.68
N VAL A 21 -10.81 -6.27 17.45
CA VAL A 21 -10.24 -5.59 16.28
C VAL A 21 -8.71 -5.77 16.30
N PRO A 22 -8.11 -6.36 15.26
CA PRO A 22 -6.66 -6.54 15.20
C PRO A 22 -5.92 -5.22 15.41
N GLU A 23 -4.80 -5.24 16.10
CA GLU A 23 -4.00 -4.03 16.38
C GLU A 23 -3.61 -3.28 15.10
N CYS A 24 -3.28 -4.01 14.04
CA CYS A 24 -3.02 -3.47 12.71
C CYS A 24 -4.18 -2.63 12.16
N ALA A 25 -5.44 -2.94 12.47
CA ALA A 25 -6.60 -2.17 12.03
C ALA A 25 -6.82 -0.88 12.84
N ARG A 26 -6.25 -0.79 14.06
CA ARG A 26 -6.40 0.37 14.95
C ARG A 26 -5.38 1.48 14.69
N THR A 27 -4.21 1.15 14.14
CA THR A 27 -3.30 2.19 13.66
C THR A 27 -3.99 2.89 12.49
N GLY A 28 -4.23 4.21 12.59
CA GLY A 28 -4.86 5.05 11.57
C GLY A 28 -3.88 5.65 10.56
N PHE A 29 -4.37 5.90 9.35
CA PHE A 29 -3.77 6.58 8.19
C PHE A 29 -4.84 7.64 7.90
N GLU A 30 -4.43 8.79 7.39
CA GLU A 30 -5.33 9.86 7.00
C GLU A 30 -6.52 9.31 6.17
N PRO A 31 -7.71 9.91 6.29
CA PRO A 31 -8.95 9.38 5.72
C PRO A 31 -8.95 9.25 4.18
N ASN A 32 -7.97 9.81 3.47
CA ASN A 32 -7.80 9.59 2.03
C ASN A 32 -7.22 8.19 1.68
N GLN A 33 -6.84 7.39 2.68
CA GLN A 33 -6.37 6.01 2.56
C GLN A 33 -7.46 4.99 2.96
N ALA A 34 -8.74 5.39 2.92
CA ALA A 34 -9.88 4.71 3.57
C ALA A 34 -10.14 3.22 3.22
N THR A 35 -9.36 2.62 2.31
CA THR A 35 -9.56 1.23 1.86
C THR A 35 -8.32 0.35 2.03
N VAL A 36 -7.24 0.82 2.64
CA VAL A 36 -6.02 0.01 2.82
C VAL A 36 -6.16 -0.96 3.99
N ASP A 37 -6.14 -2.27 3.70
CA ASP A 37 -6.01 -3.30 4.73
C ASP A 37 -4.57 -3.37 5.23
N ARG A 38 -4.35 -2.83 6.42
CA ARG A 38 -3.04 -2.70 7.06
C ARG A 38 -2.52 -4.01 7.62
N CYS A 39 -3.41 -4.98 7.80
CA CYS A 39 -3.08 -6.32 8.26
C CYS A 39 -2.57 -7.19 7.09
N SER A 40 -2.83 -6.76 5.84
CA SER A 40 -2.34 -7.38 4.62
C SER A 40 -1.11 -6.65 4.06
N ALA A 41 0.02 -7.35 3.98
CA ALA A 41 1.22 -6.80 3.36
C ALA A 41 0.97 -6.42 1.90
N GLU A 42 0.22 -7.23 1.16
CA GLU A 42 -0.11 -7.00 -0.25
C GLU A 42 -0.96 -5.75 -0.44
N SER A 43 -1.96 -5.53 0.43
CA SER A 43 -2.78 -4.32 0.37
C SER A 43 -1.95 -3.08 0.66
N VAL A 44 -1.04 -3.12 1.64
CA VAL A 44 -0.14 -2.00 1.94
C VAL A 44 0.83 -1.74 0.78
N LEU A 45 1.45 -2.78 0.23
CA LEU A 45 2.37 -2.65 -0.90
C LEU A 45 1.66 -2.07 -2.14
N SER A 46 0.49 -2.61 -2.50
CA SER A 46 -0.29 -2.10 -3.63
C SER A 46 -0.69 -0.63 -3.43
N ALA A 47 -1.19 -0.26 -2.26
CA ALA A 47 -1.55 1.12 -1.95
C ALA A 47 -0.35 2.07 -1.98
N ALA A 48 0.79 1.66 -1.40
CA ALA A 48 1.98 2.48 -1.32
C ALA A 48 2.58 2.73 -2.71
N ILE A 49 2.76 1.67 -3.50
CA ILE A 49 3.29 1.78 -4.87
C ILE A 49 2.32 2.57 -5.75
N THR A 50 1.01 2.32 -5.67
CA THR A 50 0.01 3.13 -6.41
C THR A 50 0.14 4.60 -6.06
N THR A 51 0.23 4.95 -4.77
CA THR A 51 0.34 6.34 -4.34
C THR A 51 1.63 6.99 -4.80
N ILE A 52 2.78 6.30 -4.71
CA ILE A 52 4.10 6.80 -5.14
C ILE A 52 4.14 7.12 -6.64
N PHE A 53 3.44 6.33 -7.46
CA PHE A 53 3.44 6.45 -8.91
C PHE A 53 2.18 7.13 -9.48
N SER A 54 1.31 7.66 -8.62
CA SER A 54 0.13 8.45 -9.03
C SER A 54 0.51 9.92 -9.21
N TYR A 55 0.85 10.27 -10.45
CA TYR A 55 1.31 11.61 -10.79
C TYR A 55 0.19 12.49 -11.33
N SER A 56 0.19 13.76 -10.94
CA SER A 56 -0.62 14.82 -11.53
C SER A 56 0.27 16.03 -11.83
N PRO A 57 0.88 16.10 -13.02
CA PRO A 57 1.83 17.17 -13.36
C PRO A 57 1.27 18.59 -13.24
N ARG A 58 -0.06 18.77 -13.36
CA ARG A 58 -0.72 20.07 -13.20
C ARG A 58 -0.70 20.58 -11.76
N GLU A 59 -0.80 19.66 -10.79
CA GLU A 59 -0.92 19.97 -9.36
C GLU A 59 0.38 19.75 -8.60
N GLN A 60 1.23 18.85 -9.10
CA GLN A 60 2.45 18.41 -8.44
C GLN A 60 3.66 19.11 -9.07
N ALA A 61 4.52 19.69 -8.23
CA ALA A 61 5.76 20.30 -8.71
C ALA A 61 6.69 19.27 -9.39
N ASP A 62 6.75 18.07 -8.82
CA ASP A 62 7.51 16.90 -9.29
C ASP A 62 7.00 15.63 -8.59
N GLN A 63 7.58 14.47 -8.96
CA GLN A 63 7.23 13.13 -8.46
C GLN A 63 7.33 12.99 -6.94
N ARG A 64 8.11 13.84 -6.25
CA ARG A 64 8.27 13.77 -4.79
C ARG A 64 6.99 14.15 -4.05
N VAL A 65 6.07 14.90 -4.69
CA VAL A 65 4.77 15.19 -4.10
C VAL A 65 3.99 13.89 -3.86
N ALA A 66 3.93 13.01 -4.86
CA ALA A 66 3.29 11.70 -4.75
C ALA A 66 3.98 10.80 -3.70
N PHE A 67 5.32 10.81 -3.67
CA PHE A 67 6.07 10.13 -2.61
C PHE A 67 5.70 10.61 -1.20
N ARG A 68 5.60 11.93 -1.00
CA ARG A 68 5.22 12.50 0.30
C ARG A 68 3.82 12.09 0.71
N THR A 69 2.87 12.02 -0.22
CA THR A 69 1.49 11.53 0.03
C THR A 69 1.49 10.09 0.54
N ALA A 70 2.43 9.25 0.09
CA ALA A 70 2.53 7.86 0.50
C ALA A 70 3.24 7.65 1.86
N ARG A 71 3.77 8.69 2.51
CA ARG A 71 4.66 8.55 3.69
C ARG A 71 4.07 7.75 4.83
N GLU A 72 2.76 7.82 5.05
CA GLU A 72 2.12 7.09 6.15
C GLU A 72 2.15 5.57 5.97
N LEU A 73 2.19 5.12 4.72
CA LEU A 73 2.30 3.72 4.35
C LEU A 73 3.74 3.18 4.48
N MET A 74 4.70 4.04 4.81
CA MET A 74 6.13 3.70 4.83
C MET A 74 6.65 3.57 6.26
N THR A 75 7.75 2.82 6.42
CA THR A 75 8.55 2.92 7.63
C THR A 75 9.20 4.32 7.71
N PRO A 76 9.41 4.86 8.93
CA PRO A 76 10.05 6.18 9.06
C PRO A 76 11.42 6.26 8.37
N GLY A 77 12.22 5.20 8.45
CA GLY A 77 13.53 5.12 7.80
C GLY A 77 13.43 5.19 6.27
N PHE A 78 12.50 4.45 5.66
CA PHE A 78 12.30 4.50 4.22
C PHE A 78 11.74 5.84 3.75
N ALA A 79 10.77 6.40 4.47
CA ALA A 79 10.21 7.73 4.19
C ALA A 79 11.27 8.84 4.24
N GLN A 80 12.26 8.73 5.13
CA GLN A 80 13.34 9.71 5.24
C GLN A 80 14.36 9.61 4.09
N GLN A 81 14.69 8.39 3.66
CA GLN A 81 15.76 8.15 2.68
C GLN A 81 15.28 8.24 1.23
N GLY A 82 14.03 7.84 0.96
CA GLY A 82 13.54 7.64 -0.41
C GLY A 82 13.14 8.91 -1.17
N GLU A 83 12.91 10.03 -0.49
CA GLU A 83 12.28 11.20 -1.13
C GLU A 83 13.11 11.78 -2.28
N HIS A 84 14.44 11.81 -2.16
CA HIS A 84 15.28 12.29 -3.26
C HIS A 84 15.30 11.32 -4.44
N SER A 85 15.36 10.02 -4.16
CA SER A 85 15.37 8.95 -5.17
C SER A 85 14.06 8.86 -5.95
N ALA A 86 12.95 9.37 -5.41
CA ALA A 86 11.66 9.37 -6.09
C ALA A 86 11.67 10.09 -7.46
N LEU A 87 12.61 11.02 -7.68
CA LEU A 87 12.77 11.72 -8.96
C LEU A 87 13.30 10.83 -10.10
N VAL A 88 13.88 9.67 -9.79
CA VAL A 88 14.56 8.79 -10.77
C VAL A 88 13.97 7.39 -10.84
N TRP A 89 12.90 7.10 -10.10
CA TRP A 89 12.27 5.78 -10.11
C TRP A 89 11.41 5.54 -11.34
N ALA A 90 10.69 6.55 -11.83
CA ALA A 90 9.97 6.43 -13.09
C ALA A 90 10.89 6.87 -14.24
N PRO A 91 10.81 6.25 -15.43
CA PRO A 91 11.57 6.65 -16.62
C PRO A 91 10.99 7.93 -17.24
N ILE A 92 10.85 8.99 -16.44
CA ILE A 92 10.31 10.29 -16.83
C ILE A 92 11.43 11.32 -16.71
N THR A 93 11.79 11.94 -17.83
CA THR A 93 12.80 13.01 -17.81
C THR A 93 12.22 14.31 -17.26
N VAL A 94 13.08 15.20 -16.75
CA VAL A 94 12.67 16.55 -16.32
C VAL A 94 11.97 17.30 -17.45
N ALA A 95 12.49 17.21 -18.68
CA ALA A 95 11.88 17.85 -19.85
C ALA A 95 10.48 17.30 -20.17
N GLN A 96 10.29 15.98 -20.06
CA GLN A 96 8.99 15.34 -20.25
C GLN A 96 7.99 15.79 -19.17
N TRP A 97 8.40 15.81 -17.90
CA TRP A 97 7.55 16.31 -16.81
C TRP A 97 7.11 17.76 -17.03
N GLN A 98 8.04 18.65 -17.39
CA GLN A 98 7.71 20.06 -17.65
C GLN A 98 6.75 20.22 -18.83
N ARG A 99 6.92 19.42 -19.89
CA ARG A 99 6.00 19.41 -21.04
C ARG A 99 4.60 18.95 -20.63
N TRP A 100 4.48 17.80 -19.95
CA TRP A 100 3.20 17.32 -19.45
C TRP A 100 2.49 18.33 -18.55
N ARG A 101 3.24 19.00 -17.66
CA ARG A 101 2.70 20.08 -16.83
C ARG A 101 2.21 21.27 -17.65
N ALA A 102 2.98 21.72 -18.65
CA ALA A 102 2.62 22.86 -19.49
C ALA A 102 1.38 22.57 -20.36
N ASP A 103 1.29 21.36 -20.90
CA ASP A 103 0.23 20.93 -21.81
C ASP A 103 -1.02 20.41 -21.06
N GLY A 104 -0.93 20.26 -19.73
CA GLY A 104 -2.03 19.77 -18.91
C GLY A 104 -2.31 18.28 -19.10
N ILE A 105 -1.27 17.49 -19.41
CA ILE A 105 -1.35 16.04 -19.60
C ILE A 105 -1.61 15.37 -18.25
N GLU A 106 -2.71 14.62 -18.18
CA GLU A 106 -3.03 13.75 -17.06
C GLU A 106 -2.32 12.39 -17.23
N ILE A 107 -1.90 11.79 -16.12
CA ILE A 107 -1.21 10.50 -16.12
C ILE A 107 -2.05 9.51 -15.32
N ALA A 108 -2.65 8.54 -16.01
CA ALA A 108 -3.29 7.42 -15.32
C ALA A 108 -2.22 6.41 -14.89
N ALA A 109 -2.29 5.91 -13.65
CA ALA A 109 -1.38 4.89 -13.13
C ALA A 109 -2.14 3.60 -12.85
N ALA A 110 -1.59 2.47 -13.30
CA ALA A 110 -2.06 1.14 -12.96
C ALA A 110 -0.94 0.35 -12.29
N VAL A 111 -1.24 -0.27 -11.16
CA VAL A 111 -0.29 -1.09 -10.40
C VAL A 111 -0.92 -2.46 -10.16
N ARG A 112 -0.18 -3.52 -10.46
CA ARG A 112 -0.63 -4.91 -10.25
C ARG A 112 0.47 -5.73 -9.59
N LEU A 113 0.11 -6.49 -8.57
CA LEU A 113 0.95 -7.57 -8.04
C LEU A 113 1.19 -8.60 -9.14
N THR A 114 2.44 -9.01 -9.33
CA THR A 114 2.80 -10.10 -10.23
C THR A 114 2.92 -11.41 -9.44
N ARG A 115 3.20 -12.50 -10.16
CA ARG A 115 3.53 -13.81 -9.57
C ARG A 115 5.02 -14.13 -9.74
N ASP A 116 5.83 -13.10 -9.96
CA ASP A 116 7.27 -13.29 -10.15
C ASP A 116 7.90 -13.77 -8.85
N ASP A 117 9.02 -14.50 -8.99
CA ASP A 117 9.74 -15.04 -7.85
C ASP A 117 10.19 -13.93 -6.89
N HIS A 118 10.00 -14.19 -5.61
CA HIS A 118 10.43 -13.34 -4.52
C HIS A 118 10.94 -14.21 -3.37
N PRO A 119 11.79 -13.68 -2.47
CA PRO A 119 12.17 -14.40 -1.26
C PRO A 119 10.93 -14.86 -0.47
N PRO A 120 11.02 -15.98 0.26
CA PRO A 120 9.95 -16.42 1.15
C PRO A 120 9.59 -15.34 2.17
N ASP A 121 8.29 -15.13 2.38
CA ASP A 121 7.79 -14.25 3.42
C ASP A 121 8.10 -14.81 4.82
N THR A 122 8.25 -13.92 5.80
CA THR A 122 8.32 -14.26 7.22
C THR A 122 7.10 -13.70 7.95
N ALA A 123 7.00 -13.99 9.25
CA ALA A 123 5.95 -13.41 10.08
C ALA A 123 6.00 -11.87 10.15
N THR A 124 7.11 -11.22 9.77
CA THR A 124 7.30 -9.76 9.89
C THR A 124 7.87 -9.08 8.64
N THR A 125 8.15 -9.84 7.58
CA THR A 125 8.69 -9.33 6.31
C THR A 125 7.95 -9.98 5.14
N ALA A 126 7.56 -9.18 4.16
CA ALA A 126 6.98 -9.67 2.92
C ALA A 126 7.63 -9.00 1.70
N HIS A 127 7.76 -9.76 0.61
CA HIS A 127 8.39 -9.31 -0.63
C HIS A 127 7.46 -9.54 -1.81
N ARG A 128 7.27 -8.55 -2.68
CA ARG A 128 6.47 -8.69 -3.90
C ARG A 128 7.12 -7.96 -5.06
N VAL A 129 6.85 -8.44 -6.27
CA VAL A 129 7.07 -7.69 -7.51
C VAL A 129 5.74 -7.11 -7.96
N LEU A 130 5.75 -5.85 -8.37
CA LEU A 130 4.59 -5.14 -8.88
C LEU A 130 4.89 -4.61 -10.28
N ALA A 131 4.00 -4.84 -11.23
CA ALA A 131 4.02 -4.18 -12.52
C ALA A 131 3.37 -2.80 -12.39
N VAL A 132 4.07 -1.77 -12.87
CA VAL A 132 3.59 -0.39 -12.92
C VAL A 132 3.45 0.02 -14.38
N GLN A 133 2.29 0.58 -14.72
CA GLN A 133 2.01 1.18 -16.01
C GLN A 133 1.57 2.62 -15.79
N LEU A 134 2.29 3.57 -16.36
CA LEU A 134 1.91 4.98 -16.44
C LEU A 134 1.40 5.26 -17.84
N GLN A 135 0.22 5.88 -17.92
CA GLN A 135 -0.47 6.21 -19.15
C GLN A 135 -0.70 7.72 -19.20
N PRO A 136 0.31 8.50 -19.63
CA PRO A 136 0.08 9.87 -20.05
C PRO A 136 -0.94 9.91 -21.19
N SER A 137 -1.86 10.87 -21.18
CA SER A 137 -2.73 11.10 -22.33
C SER A 137 -1.90 11.42 -23.58
N ASP A 138 -2.28 10.85 -24.73
CA ASP A 138 -1.64 11.10 -26.03
C ASP A 138 -0.18 10.66 -26.19
N GLU A 139 0.36 9.86 -25.27
CA GLU A 139 1.70 9.29 -25.34
C GLU A 139 1.70 7.77 -25.08
N PRO A 140 2.73 7.03 -25.57
CA PRO A 140 2.90 5.62 -25.23
C PRO A 140 2.98 5.40 -23.72
N SER A 141 2.45 4.26 -23.25
CA SER A 141 2.57 3.89 -21.84
C SER A 141 4.04 3.70 -21.45
N LEU A 142 4.38 4.10 -20.22
CA LEU A 142 5.64 3.72 -19.58
C LEU A 142 5.36 2.51 -18.68
N VAL A 143 6.05 1.40 -18.92
CA VAL A 143 5.87 0.15 -18.16
C VAL A 143 7.20 -0.25 -17.54
N PHE A 144 7.18 -0.57 -16.25
CA PHE A 144 8.35 -1.04 -15.51
C PHE A 144 7.93 -1.90 -14.32
N ALA A 145 8.87 -2.66 -13.76
CA ALA A 145 8.62 -3.48 -12.58
C ALA A 145 9.20 -2.82 -11.33
N VAL A 146 8.55 -3.06 -10.20
CA VAL A 146 8.99 -2.60 -8.88
C VAL A 146 9.09 -3.80 -7.96
N TYR A 147 10.29 -4.06 -7.46
CA TYR A 147 10.48 -4.97 -6.34
C TYR A 147 10.25 -4.20 -5.03
N ALA A 148 9.30 -4.63 -4.23
CA ALA A 148 8.88 -3.93 -3.01
C ALA A 148 8.93 -4.85 -1.79
N ARG A 149 9.33 -4.27 -0.65
CA ARG A 149 9.44 -4.97 0.64
C ARG A 149 8.60 -4.28 1.70
N ALA A 150 7.71 -5.02 2.36
CA ALA A 150 6.99 -4.56 3.53
C ALA A 150 7.54 -5.19 4.81
N THR A 151 7.50 -4.44 5.91
CA THR A 151 7.79 -4.97 7.25
C THR A 151 6.75 -4.55 8.28
N ARG A 152 6.68 -5.30 9.38
CA ARG A 152 5.93 -4.96 10.59
C ARG A 152 6.75 -5.30 11.83
N ALA A 153 6.52 -4.58 12.94
CA ALA A 153 7.33 -4.72 14.15
C ALA A 153 7.00 -6.00 14.94
N THR A 154 5.73 -6.41 14.93
CA THR A 154 5.20 -7.61 15.58
C THR A 154 4.21 -8.29 14.63
N THR A 155 3.76 -9.49 14.96
CA THR A 155 2.74 -10.22 14.17
C THR A 155 1.37 -9.55 14.18
N THR A 156 1.13 -8.63 15.11
CA THR A 156 -0.13 -7.88 15.27
C THR A 156 -0.05 -6.45 14.74
N ALA A 157 1.16 -5.91 14.56
CA ALA A 157 1.38 -4.56 14.04
C ALA A 157 0.99 -4.45 12.57
N ALA A 158 0.65 -3.23 12.14
CA ALA A 158 0.42 -2.92 10.74
C ALA A 158 1.68 -3.09 9.88
N TRP A 159 1.48 -3.55 8.65
CA TRP A 159 2.50 -3.57 7.62
C TRP A 159 2.82 -2.17 7.13
N ARG A 160 4.08 -1.95 6.75
CA ARG A 160 4.58 -0.70 6.15
C ARG A 160 5.59 -1.01 5.04
N LEU A 161 5.57 -0.23 3.96
CA LEU A 161 6.59 -0.25 2.93
C LEU A 161 7.95 0.17 3.52
N SER A 162 8.95 -0.69 3.37
CA SER A 162 10.26 -0.56 3.99
C SER A 162 11.40 -0.39 2.99
N GLY A 163 11.11 -0.56 1.70
CA GLY A 163 12.06 -0.43 0.60
C GLY A 163 11.38 -0.75 -0.72
N LEU A 164 11.89 -0.15 -1.78
CA LEU A 164 11.56 -0.51 -3.16
C LEU A 164 12.80 -0.37 -4.04
N GLU A 165 12.79 -1.09 -5.15
CA GLU A 165 13.75 -1.02 -6.24
C GLU A 165 12.98 -1.05 -7.55
N VAL A 166 13.35 -0.19 -8.50
CA VAL A 166 12.77 -0.20 -9.84
C VAL A 166 13.66 -1.02 -10.76
N ILE A 167 13.05 -1.99 -11.44
CA ILE A 167 13.68 -2.88 -12.40
C ILE A 167 13.30 -2.35 -13.78
N ALA A 168 14.30 -1.81 -14.49
CA ALA A 168 14.19 -1.31 -15.86
C ALA A 168 14.71 -2.35 -16.87
#